data_AF-A0A261QL87-F1
#
_entry.id   AF-A0A261QL87-F1
#
_cell.length_a   1.000
_cell.length_b   1.000
_cell.length_c   1.000
_cell.angle_alpha   90.00
_cell.angle_beta   90.00
_cell.angle_gamma   90.00
#
_symmetry.space_group_name_H-M   'P 1'
#
loop_
_entity.id
_entity.type
_entity.pdbx_description
1 polymer ?
#
loop_
_entity_poly.entity_id
_entity_poly.type
_entity_poly.pdbx_seq_one_letter_code
_entity_poly.pdbx_strand_id
1 'polypeptide(L)'
;MSLLKKFMFILSLPVLSVLYLGLLGSVLFALLAGLLRTFGFEAVKITIWPDIAIPAMFSFPFALLVALLLFFCSIYIKRLLKFVFSNVQ
;
A
#
# COMPACT_ATOMS: atom_id res chain seq x y z
N MET A 1 22.19 -24.13 -3.42
CA MET A 1 21.70 -22.97 -4.21
C MET A 1 22.88 -22.33 -4.94
N SER A 2 22.77 -22.01 -6.24
CA SER A 2 23.84 -21.30 -6.96
C SER A 2 24.10 -19.91 -6.33
N LEU A 3 25.37 -19.47 -6.29
CA LEU A 3 25.80 -18.17 -5.76
C LEU A 3 24.96 -16.99 -6.29
N LEU A 4 24.60 -17.03 -7.57
CA LEU A 4 23.73 -16.04 -8.22
C LEU A 4 22.34 -15.95 -7.57
N LYS A 5 21.73 -17.09 -7.21
CA LYS A 5 20.41 -17.11 -6.55
C LYS A 5 20.50 -16.49 -5.16
N LYS A 6 21.56 -16.80 -4.41
CA LYS A 6 21.78 -16.25 -3.07
C LYS A 6 21.96 -14.72 -3.11
N PHE A 7 22.68 -14.21 -4.11
CA PHE A 7 22.86 -12.77 -4.32
C PHE A 7 21.54 -12.06 -4.67
N MET A 8 20.74 -12.63 -5.58
CA MET A 8 19.40 -12.12 -5.90
C MET A 8 18.48 -12.05 -4.68
N PHE A 9 18.49 -13.07 -3.82
CA PHE A 9 17.65 -13.07 -2.61
C PHE A 9 18.08 -12.00 -1.59
N ILE A 10 19.39 -11.82 -1.39
CA ILE A 10 19.94 -10.76 -0.53
C ILE A 10 19.59 -9.38 -1.08
N LEU A 11 19.64 -9.19 -2.40
CA LEU A 11 19.29 -7.93 -3.05
C LEU A 11 17.77 -7.65 -3.04
N SER A 12 16.95 -8.70 -3.11
CA SER A 12 15.49 -8.60 -3.07
C SER A 12 14.98 -8.20 -1.68
N LEU A 13 15.62 -8.66 -0.60
CA LEU A 13 15.24 -8.35 0.78
C LEU A 13 15.01 -6.85 1.07
N PRO A 14 15.96 -5.93 0.81
CA PRO A 14 15.77 -4.51 1.08
C PRO A 14 14.68 -3.90 0.19
N VAL A 15 14.61 -4.28 -1.09
CA VAL A 15 13.57 -3.79 -2.01
C VAL A 15 12.18 -4.19 -1.52
N LEU A 16 12.01 -5.43 -1.12
CA LEU A 16 10.75 -5.98 -0.63
C LEU A 16 10.36 -5.42 0.75
N SER A 17 11.35 -5.08 1.58
CA SER A 17 11.17 -4.40 2.87
C SER A 17 10.66 -2.96 2.69
N VAL A 18 11.30 -2.19 1.81
CA VAL A 18 10.88 -0.82 1.48
C VAL A 18 9.48 -0.82 0.86
N LEU A 19 9.19 -1.78 -0.02
CA LEU A 19 7.86 -1.96 -0.60
C LEU A 19 6.81 -2.21 0.50
N TYR A 20 7.09 -3.11 1.45
CA TYR A 20 6.18 -3.40 2.57
C TYR A 20 5.90 -2.16 3.45
N LEU A 21 6.96 -1.42 3.81
CA LEU A 21 6.84 -0.18 4.58
C LEU A 21 6.06 0.89 3.79
N GLY A 22 6.31 1.01 2.48
CA GLY A 22 5.61 1.93 1.59
C GLY A 22 4.11 1.61 1.48
N LEU A 23 3.74 0.32 1.42
CA LEU A 23 2.34 -0.08 1.44
C LEU A 23 1.66 0.23 2.77
N LEU A 24 2.32 -0.06 3.90
CA LEU A 24 1.77 0.29 5.22
C LEU A 24 1.57 1.80 5.37
N GLY A 25 2.56 2.59 4.95
CA GLY A 25 2.45 4.05 4.92
C GLY A 25 1.28 4.51 4.06
N SER A 26 1.13 3.93 2.87
CA SER A 26 0.05 4.28 1.93
C SER A 26 -1.34 3.92 2.48
N VAL A 27 -1.50 2.81 3.21
CA VAL A 27 -2.75 2.48 3.93
C VAL A 27 -3.06 3.56 4.97
N LEU A 28 -2.07 3.97 5.74
CA LEU A 28 -2.22 5.02 6.74
C LEU A 28 -2.63 6.35 6.09
N PHE A 29 -1.94 6.76 5.02
CA PHE A 29 -2.28 7.96 4.26
C PHE A 29 -3.68 7.87 3.63
N ALA A 30 -4.10 6.72 3.12
CA ALA A 30 -5.45 6.53 2.57
C ALA A 30 -6.53 6.69 3.65
N LEU A 31 -6.32 6.11 4.84
CA LEU A 31 -7.22 6.28 5.99
C LEU A 31 -7.27 7.74 6.44
N LEU A 32 -6.11 8.40 6.57
CA LEU A 32 -6.06 9.82 6.93
C LEU A 32 -6.74 10.70 5.88
N ALA A 33 -6.52 10.45 4.59
CA ALA A 33 -7.15 11.21 3.51
C ALA A 33 -8.67 11.02 3.49
N GLY A 34 -9.14 9.79 3.69
CA GLY A 34 -10.57 9.50 3.86
C GLY A 34 -11.18 10.24 5.05
N LEU A 35 -10.48 10.23 6.19
CA LEU A 35 -10.94 10.88 7.42
C LEU A 35 -10.96 12.42 7.29
N LEU A 36 -9.89 13.03 6.78
CA LEU A 36 -9.81 14.47 6.52
C LEU A 36 -10.94 14.95 5.61
N ARG A 37 -11.27 14.16 4.57
CA ARG A 37 -12.36 14.49 3.65
C ARG A 37 -13.74 14.37 4.29
N THR A 38 -13.95 13.45 5.24
CA THR A 38 -15.20 13.37 6.01
C THR A 38 -15.36 14.51 7.02
N PHE A 39 -14.26 15.08 7.54
CA PHE A 39 -14.29 16.24 8.45
C PHE A 39 -14.50 17.59 7.72
N GLY A 40 -14.80 17.59 6.43
CA GLY A 40 -15.13 18.81 5.67
C GLY A 40 -13.92 19.59 5.15
N PHE A 41 -12.72 19.00 5.16
CA PHE A 41 -11.55 19.58 4.50
C PHE A 41 -11.69 19.45 2.97
N GLU A 42 -12.39 20.40 2.34
CA GLU A 42 -12.64 20.43 0.89
C GLU A 42 -11.37 20.57 0.04
N ALA A 43 -10.23 20.91 0.65
CA ALA A 43 -8.94 21.04 -0.03
C ALA A 43 -8.40 19.72 -0.62
N VAL A 44 -8.81 18.57 -0.07
CA VAL A 44 -8.43 17.25 -0.62
C VAL A 44 -9.55 16.78 -1.55
N LYS A 45 -9.62 17.35 -2.75
CA LYS A 45 -10.55 16.92 -3.79
C LYS A 45 -10.05 15.62 -4.43
N ILE A 46 -10.73 14.51 -4.14
CA ILE A 46 -10.56 13.27 -4.91
C ILE A 46 -11.44 13.41 -6.15
N THR A 47 -10.82 13.68 -7.29
CA THR A 47 -11.45 13.83 -8.60
C THR A 47 -11.19 12.58 -9.43
N ILE A 48 -12.25 11.93 -9.95
CA ILE A 48 -12.11 10.80 -10.90
C ILE A 48 -11.68 11.35 -12.27
N TRP A 49 -12.10 12.58 -12.57
CA TRP A 49 -11.76 13.36 -13.75
C TRP A 49 -11.78 14.86 -13.34
N PRO A 50 -11.07 15.78 -14.03
CA PRO A 50 -10.96 17.19 -13.65
C PRO A 50 -12.31 17.85 -13.31
N ASP A 51 -13.36 17.49 -14.05
CA ASP A 51 -14.70 18.08 -13.93
C ASP A 51 -15.70 17.22 -13.14
N ILE A 52 -15.29 16.03 -12.68
CA ILE A 52 -16.15 15.12 -11.90
C ILE A 52 -15.58 14.96 -10.49
N ALA A 53 -16.06 15.85 -9.61
CA ALA A 53 -15.82 15.75 -8.18
C ALA A 53 -16.70 14.66 -7.57
N ILE A 54 -16.08 13.72 -6.86
CA ILE A 54 -16.81 12.69 -6.12
C ILE A 54 -17.47 13.34 -4.90
N PRO A 55 -18.79 13.18 -4.67
CA PRO A 55 -19.47 13.68 -3.48
C PRO A 55 -18.77 13.17 -2.21
N ALA A 56 -18.67 14.02 -1.18
CA ALA A 56 -17.94 13.71 0.06
C ALA A 56 -18.36 12.37 0.71
N MET A 57 -19.62 11.97 0.54
CA MET A 57 -20.20 10.74 1.06
C MET A 57 -19.57 9.45 0.49
N PHE A 58 -19.07 9.45 -0.75
CA PHE A 58 -18.42 8.28 -1.36
C PHE A 58 -16.91 8.20 -1.13
N SER A 59 -16.31 9.27 -0.59
CA SER A 59 -14.85 9.32 -0.34
C SER A 59 -14.40 8.31 0.70
N PHE A 60 -15.20 8.14 1.76
CA PHE A 60 -14.90 7.22 2.85
C PHE A 60 -14.95 5.75 2.42
N PRO A 61 -16.04 5.24 1.79
CA PRO A 61 -16.06 3.86 1.31
C PRO A 61 -14.99 3.60 0.25
N PHE A 62 -14.66 4.58 -0.59
CA PHE A 62 -13.59 4.45 -1.57
C PHE A 62 -12.21 4.36 -0.91
N ALA A 63 -11.90 5.24 0.06
CA ALA A 63 -10.65 5.19 0.82
C ALA A 63 -10.51 3.86 1.59
N LEU A 64 -11.61 3.34 2.14
CA LEU A 64 -11.66 2.06 2.82
C LEU A 64 -11.37 0.91 1.85
N LEU A 65 -11.93 0.95 0.64
CA LEU A 65 -11.70 -0.05 -0.42
C LEU A 65 -10.23 -0.04 -0.88
N VAL A 66 -9.65 1.15 -1.09
CA VAL A 66 -8.23 1.31 -1.41
C VAL A 66 -7.36 0.79 -0.26
N ALA A 67 -7.65 1.14 0.99
CA ALA A 67 -6.93 0.62 2.15
C ALA A 67 -7.00 -0.92 2.25
N LEU A 68 -8.16 -1.51 1.96
CA LEU A 68 -8.35 -2.97 1.93
C LEU A 68 -7.50 -3.63 0.84
N LEU A 69 -7.44 -3.02 -0.35
CA LEU A 69 -6.64 -3.50 -1.47
C LEU A 69 -5.14 -3.46 -1.15
N LEU A 70 -4.66 -2.35 -0.58
CA LEU A 70 -3.27 -2.24 -0.13
C LEU A 70 -2.97 -3.20 1.02
N PHE A 71 -3.90 -3.41 1.94
CA PHE A 71 -3.74 -4.38 3.02
C PHE A 71 -3.59 -5.81 2.49
N PHE A 72 -4.42 -6.21 1.52
CA PHE A 72 -4.26 -7.49 0.82
C PHE A 72 -2.89 -7.59 0.16
N CYS A 73 -2.47 -6.56 -0.56
CA CYS A 73 -1.18 -6.54 -1.24
C CYS A 73 -0.01 -6.67 -0.24
N SER A 74 -0.12 -6.03 0.93
CA SER A 74 0.84 -6.14 2.03
C SER A 74 0.95 -7.58 2.59
N ILE A 75 -0.17 -8.31 2.70
CA ILE A 75 -0.16 -9.73 3.11
C ILE A 75 0.64 -10.60 2.12
N TYR A 76 0.46 -10.37 0.82
CA TYR A 76 1.21 -11.11 -0.20
C TYR A 76 2.71 -10.82 -0.10
N ILE A 77 3.10 -9.56 0.07
CA ILE A 77 4.50 -9.15 0.24
C ILE A 77 5.10 -9.79 1.50
N LYS A 78 4.36 -9.82 2.61
CA LYS A 78 4.81 -10.47 3.86
C LYS A 78 5.06 -11.96 3.67
N ARG A 79 4.20 -12.67 2.93
CA ARG A 79 4.42 -14.09 2.59
C ARG A 79 5.65 -14.26 1.72
N LEU A 80 5.84 -13.38 0.74
CA LEU A 80 6.97 -13.42 -0.19
C LEU A 80 8.30 -13.13 0.53
N LEU A 81 8.30 -12.19 1.48
CA LEU A 81 9.43 -11.89 2.35
C LEU A 81 9.81 -13.10 3.22
N LYS A 82 8.82 -13.77 3.82
CA LYS A 82 9.02 -14.96 4.65
C LYS A 82 9.57 -16.14 3.84
N PHE A 83 9.11 -16.31 2.61
CA PHE A 83 9.61 -17.33 1.68
C PHE A 83 11.06 -17.05 1.26
N VAL A 84 11.38 -15.80 0.93
CA VAL A 84 12.76 -15.38 0.63
C VAL A 84 13.67 -15.63 1.84
N PHE A 85 13.24 -15.27 3.04
CA PHE A 85 14.02 -15.45 4.26
C PHE A 85 14.29 -16.93 4.56
N SER A 86 13.28 -17.81 4.40
CA SER A 86 13.47 -19.26 4.66
C SER A 86 14.33 -19.96 3.62
N ASN A 87 14.50 -19.40 2.42
CA ASN A 87 15.35 -19.96 1.37
C ASN A 87 16.79 -19.40 1.41
N VAL A 88 17.02 -18.32 2.17
CA VAL A 88 18.35 -17.71 2.36
C VAL A 88 19.11 -18.37 3.53
N GLN A 89 18.39 -18.85 4.53
CA GLN A 89 18.91 -19.57 5.70
C GLN A 89 19.37 -20.98 5.32
#